data_AF-A0A2N7DH44-F1
#
_entry.id   AF-A0A2N7DH44-F1
#
_cell.length_a   1.000
_cell.length_b   1.000
_cell.length_c   1.000
_cell.angle_alpha   90.00
_cell.angle_beta   90.00
_cell.angle_gamma   90.00
#
_symmetry.space_group_name_H-M   'P 1'
#
loop_
_entity.id
_entity.type
_entity.pdbx_description
1 polymer ?
#
loop_
_entity_poly.entity_id
_entity_poly.type
_entity_poly.pdbx_seq_one_letter_code
_entity_poly.pdbx_strand_id
1 'polypeptide(L)'
;MIKKEGLGEMELGWLDRLFIKTLKNALEAPKMNPISRTSEDGKSVDYFSVYVSDEAGTYLAERVDGSRLIANQWNEQERTHDIERELDLNQLKKLSFVIYHHHGLVTHTYNSKSKFLRSEVTRLYKVVSLYVLSKEAIPKFIDSNKPLKKPDRIKILETIDKMTENSPLKELTSSSVSDELYGMWSTLNSKRAVRKNRVKRILESLVESGELSAKDSFTFLAKGKLLVTLEHLKEEKARQDRAESNAIWMRRLTVILVITALFQSGLVRTTHFSSIDWLMQYLLELVNLVKVWVKSID
;
A
#
# COMPACT_ATOMS: atom_id res chain seq x y z
N MET A 1 18.95 41.91 62.62
CA MET A 1 17.86 41.27 61.86
C MET A 1 18.13 41.46 60.38
N ILE A 2 18.90 40.55 59.75
CA ILE A 2 19.05 40.47 58.29
C ILE A 2 19.07 38.98 57.98
N LYS A 3 17.93 38.48 57.48
CA LYS A 3 17.74 37.09 57.06
C LYS A 3 18.27 37.01 55.63
N LYS A 4 19.42 36.35 55.43
CA LYS A 4 19.88 35.95 54.09
C LYS A 4 18.88 34.92 53.57
N GLU A 5 18.07 35.31 52.58
CA GLU A 5 17.32 34.37 51.76
C GLU A 5 18.32 33.62 50.89
N GLY A 6 18.55 32.34 51.21
CA GLY A 6 19.27 31.44 50.33
C GLY A 6 18.43 31.18 49.09
N LEU A 7 18.97 31.52 47.93
CA LEU A 7 18.53 30.95 46.66
C LEU A 7 18.61 29.43 46.78
N GLY A 8 17.46 28.77 46.85
CA GLY A 8 17.38 27.32 46.72
C GLY A 8 17.75 26.94 45.29
N GLU A 9 18.93 26.34 45.10
CA GLU A 9 19.21 25.53 43.93
C GLU A 9 18.17 24.40 43.91
N MET A 10 17.16 24.53 43.03
CA MET A 10 16.24 23.43 42.76
C MET A 10 17.05 22.31 42.13
N GLU A 11 17.25 21.21 42.86
CA GLU A 11 17.92 20.02 42.33
C GLU A 11 17.19 19.54 41.07
N LEU A 12 17.89 19.61 39.93
CA LEU A 12 17.43 19.05 38.66
C LEU A 12 17.17 17.55 38.83
N GLY A 13 15.94 17.13 38.55
CA GLY A 13 15.55 15.73 38.53
C GLY A 13 16.35 14.94 37.48
N TRP A 14 16.50 13.64 37.68
CA TRP A 14 17.28 12.77 36.78
C TRP A 14 16.78 12.80 35.32
N LEU A 15 15.46 12.96 35.10
CA LEU A 15 14.86 13.13 33.78
C LEU A 15 15.24 14.44 33.12
N ASP A 16 15.38 15.52 33.88
CA ASP A 16 15.76 16.83 33.36
C ASP A 16 17.23 16.83 32.92
N ARG A 17 18.12 16.18 33.70
CA ARG A 17 19.52 15.97 33.31
C ARG A 17 19.63 15.13 32.04
N LEU A 18 18.83 14.07 31.93
CA LEU A 18 18.79 13.23 30.74
C LEU A 18 18.26 14.00 29.53
N PHE A 19 17.24 14.86 29.73
CA PHE A 19 16.70 15.74 28.69
C PHE A 19 17.77 16.70 28.18
N ILE A 20 18.46 17.42 29.07
CA ILE A 20 19.52 18.38 28.70
C ILE A 20 20.64 17.68 27.92
N LYS A 21 21.08 16.50 28.38
CA LYS A 21 22.10 15.72 27.68
C LYS A 21 21.64 15.29 26.28
N THR A 22 20.42 14.79 26.16
CA THR A 22 19.85 14.36 24.87
C THR A 22 19.63 15.55 23.93
N LEU A 23 19.19 16.68 24.47
CA LEU A 23 19.00 17.93 23.73
C LEU A 23 20.33 18.47 23.20
N LYS A 24 21.40 18.44 24.02
CA LYS A 24 22.74 18.81 23.59
C LYS A 24 23.19 17.98 22.38
N ASN A 25 23.09 16.66 22.49
CA ASN A 25 23.45 15.75 21.38
C ASN A 25 22.62 16.02 20.12
N ALA A 26 21.33 16.33 20.26
CA ALA A 26 20.44 16.62 19.14
C ALA A 26 20.81 17.94 18.42
N LEU A 27 21.23 18.97 19.16
CA LEU A 27 21.64 20.26 18.59
C LEU A 27 23.06 20.26 18.00
N GLU A 28 23.93 19.37 18.49
CA GLU A 28 25.28 19.14 17.96
C GLU A 28 25.29 18.29 16.66
N ALA A 29 24.15 17.67 16.32
CA ALA A 29 24.01 16.95 15.06
C ALA A 29 24.24 17.88 13.86
N PRO A 30 24.86 17.40 12.77
CA PRO A 30 25.24 18.23 11.63
C PRO A 30 24.02 18.94 11.03
N LYS A 31 24.06 20.27 11.02
CA LYS A 31 22.99 21.10 10.47
C LYS A 31 23.15 21.18 8.96
N MET A 32 22.12 20.77 8.21
CA MET A 32 22.03 21.03 6.78
C MET A 32 21.16 22.27 6.58
N ASN A 33 21.76 23.38 6.15
CA ASN A 33 21.04 24.62 5.86
C ASN A 33 21.37 25.06 4.42
N PRO A 34 20.39 25.13 3.51
CA PRO A 34 18.95 24.87 3.68
C PRO A 34 18.61 23.38 3.88
N ILE A 35 17.54 23.11 4.62
CA ILE A 35 16.99 21.74 4.76
C ILE A 35 16.47 21.30 3.37
N SER A 36 17.23 20.46 2.67
CA SER A 36 16.80 19.94 1.38
C SER A 36 15.59 19.03 1.58
N ARG A 37 14.49 19.33 0.89
CA ARG A 37 13.27 18.49 0.89
C ARG A 37 13.09 17.72 -0.41
N THR A 38 14.10 17.74 -1.28
CA THR A 38 14.00 17.23 -2.65
C THR A 38 14.84 15.97 -2.84
N SER A 39 14.21 14.97 -3.45
CA SER A 39 14.77 13.71 -3.94
C SER A 39 15.81 13.02 -3.05
N GLU A 40 17.08 12.97 -3.46
CA GLU A 40 18.14 12.15 -2.87
C GLU A 40 18.67 12.79 -1.58
N ASP A 41 18.95 14.08 -1.61
CA ASP A 41 19.51 14.85 -0.50
C ASP A 41 18.52 14.91 0.69
N GLY A 42 17.22 14.99 0.38
CA GLY A 42 16.16 14.97 1.38
C GLY A 42 16.05 13.64 2.13
N LYS A 43 16.54 12.51 1.58
CA LYS A 43 16.52 11.22 2.29
C LYS A 43 17.64 11.10 3.33
N SER A 44 18.74 11.84 3.14
CA SER A 44 19.88 11.88 4.06
C SER A 44 19.74 12.90 5.19
N VAL A 45 18.64 13.68 5.21
CA VAL A 45 18.41 14.67 6.28
C VAL A 45 18.17 13.97 7.62
N ASP A 46 18.98 14.29 8.61
CA ASP A 46 18.77 13.89 10.00
C ASP A 46 19.15 15.08 10.90
N TYR A 47 18.18 15.97 11.15
CA TYR A 47 18.40 17.26 11.79
C TYR A 47 17.29 17.64 12.77
N PHE A 48 17.65 18.31 13.87
CA PHE A 48 16.72 18.78 14.90
C PHE A 48 16.61 20.32 14.90
N SER A 49 15.39 20.82 14.74
CA SER A 49 15.05 22.22 14.98
C SER A 49 14.30 22.33 16.30
N VAL A 50 14.85 23.05 17.28
CA VAL A 50 14.26 23.14 18.62
C VAL A 50 13.80 24.56 18.89
N TYR A 51 12.50 24.74 19.07
CA TYR A 51 11.91 25.99 19.51
C TYR A 51 11.65 25.94 21.01
N VAL A 52 12.01 27.03 21.68
CA VAL A 52 11.79 27.22 23.10
C VAL A 52 10.93 28.46 23.29
N SER A 53 9.85 28.33 24.06
CA SER A 53 8.98 29.46 24.38
C SER A 53 8.98 29.69 25.89
N ASP A 54 9.07 30.95 26.27
CA ASP A 54 8.94 31.45 27.64
C ASP A 54 7.86 32.56 27.67
N GLU A 55 7.57 33.14 28.84
CA GLU A 55 6.63 34.26 29.00
C GLU A 55 6.99 35.47 28.10
N ALA A 56 8.27 35.63 27.79
CA ALA A 56 8.79 36.74 26.98
C ALA A 56 8.74 36.52 25.45
N GLY A 57 8.55 35.29 24.97
CA GLY A 57 8.52 35.01 23.53
C GLY A 57 9.04 33.64 23.12
N THR A 58 9.26 33.45 21.81
CA THR A 58 9.76 32.20 21.21
C THR A 58 11.15 32.39 20.64
N TYR A 59 12.02 31.41 20.89
CA TYR A 59 13.44 31.39 20.58
C TYR A 59 13.79 30.12 19.82
N LEU A 60 14.74 30.19 18.89
CA LEU A 60 15.29 29.04 18.18
C LEU A 60 16.60 28.62 18.85
N ALA A 61 16.65 27.41 19.41
CA ALA A 61 17.83 26.93 20.10
C ALA A 61 18.96 26.55 19.14
N GLU A 62 20.18 26.98 19.44
CA GLU A 62 21.34 26.69 18.61
C GLU A 62 22.26 25.65 19.22
N ARG A 63 22.60 25.80 20.51
CA ARG A 63 23.54 24.94 21.25
C ARG A 63 23.28 24.98 22.76
N VAL A 64 23.76 23.95 23.46
CA VAL A 64 23.73 23.87 24.92
C VAL A 64 25.16 23.98 25.45
N ASP A 65 25.40 24.95 26.32
CA ASP A 65 26.68 25.11 27.03
C ASP A 65 26.47 24.96 28.55
N GLY A 66 26.92 23.82 29.09
CA GLY A 66 26.71 23.45 30.49
C GLY A 66 25.21 23.44 30.87
N SER A 67 24.81 24.39 31.72
CA SER A 67 23.44 24.59 32.19
C SER A 67 22.69 25.71 31.46
N ARG A 68 23.26 26.26 30.38
CA ARG A 68 22.67 27.36 29.60
C ARG A 68 22.35 26.91 28.19
N LEU A 69 21.21 27.36 27.69
CA LEU A 69 20.80 27.18 26.31
C LEU A 69 21.00 28.49 25.57
N ILE A 70 21.81 28.45 24.53
CA ILE A 70 22.02 29.60 23.64
C ILE A 70 20.98 29.48 22.53
N ALA A 71 20.11 30.48 22.45
CA ALA A 71 18.98 30.51 21.53
C ALA A 71 18.81 31.90 20.92
N ASN A 72 18.38 31.95 19.67
CA ASN A 72 18.21 33.22 18.97
C ASN A 72 16.74 33.63 18.95
N GLN A 73 16.48 34.85 19.43
CA GLN A 73 15.16 35.47 19.39
C GLN A 73 14.84 35.91 17.97
N TRP A 74 13.58 35.76 17.58
CA TRP A 74 13.08 36.30 16.32
C TRP A 74 13.14 37.82 16.32
N ASN A 75 13.84 38.39 15.34
CA ASN A 75 13.85 39.84 15.11
C ASN A 75 12.77 40.19 14.07
N GLU A 76 11.73 40.93 14.49
CA GLU A 76 10.66 41.38 13.59
C GLU A 76 11.13 42.31 12.47
N GLN A 77 12.24 43.04 12.69
CA GLN A 77 12.75 44.03 11.73
C GLN A 77 13.55 43.37 10.61
N GLU A 78 14.41 42.41 10.93
CA GLU A 78 15.29 41.71 9.97
C GLU A 78 14.68 40.40 9.45
N ARG A 79 13.57 39.91 10.06
CA ARG A 79 12.93 38.60 9.76
C ARG A 79 13.89 37.43 9.87
N THR A 80 14.88 37.55 10.76
CA THR A 80 15.94 36.58 11.03
C THR A 80 16.05 36.30 12.53
N HIS A 81 16.66 35.16 12.86
CA HIS A 81 16.94 34.76 14.24
C HIS A 81 18.38 35.17 14.60
N ASP A 82 18.62 36.47 14.81
CA ASP A 82 19.99 37.00 14.99
C ASP A 82 20.27 37.56 16.40
N ILE A 83 19.27 37.62 17.29
CA ILE A 83 19.44 38.16 18.65
C ILE A 83 19.72 37.01 19.61
N GLU A 84 20.98 36.81 19.99
CA GLU A 84 21.39 35.77 20.93
C GLU A 84 20.83 36.03 22.33
N ARG A 85 20.23 35.00 22.93
CA ARG A 85 19.73 34.99 24.31
C ARG A 85 20.19 33.71 25.01
N GLU A 86 20.70 33.88 26.22
CA GLU A 86 21.00 32.77 27.12
C GLU A 86 19.77 32.46 27.98
N LEU A 87 19.27 31.23 27.86
CA LEU A 87 18.18 30.71 28.69
C LEU A 87 18.74 29.73 29.73
N ASP A 88 18.28 29.84 30.97
CA ASP A 88 18.72 28.97 32.06
C ASP A 88 17.97 27.63 32.04
N LEU A 89 18.70 26.54 31.77
CA LEU A 89 18.15 25.18 31.75
C LEU A 89 17.90 24.65 33.17
N ASN A 90 18.28 25.35 34.23
CA ASN A 90 17.87 25.00 35.59
C ASN A 90 16.40 25.35 35.84
N GLN A 91 15.81 26.25 35.05
CA GLN A 91 14.39 26.66 35.14
C GLN A 91 13.50 26.00 34.08
N LEU A 92 13.81 24.75 33.73
CA LEU A 92 13.08 23.97 32.72
C LEU A 92 11.56 23.99 32.87
N LYS A 93 11.00 24.10 34.09
CA LYS A 93 9.55 24.12 34.32
C LYS A 93 8.84 25.33 33.72
N LYS A 94 9.53 26.47 33.56
CA LYS A 94 8.98 27.69 32.94
C LYS A 94 9.08 27.67 31.42
N LEU A 95 9.94 26.81 30.87
CA LEU A 95 10.22 26.71 29.45
C LEU A 95 9.34 25.64 28.78
N SER A 96 8.66 26.04 27.70
CA SER A 96 7.96 25.14 26.79
C SER A 96 8.84 24.81 25.60
N PHE A 97 8.86 23.54 25.18
CA PHE A 97 9.71 23.06 24.09
C PHE A 97 8.88 22.44 22.98
N VAL A 98 9.15 22.85 21.74
CA VAL A 98 8.65 22.22 20.52
C VAL A 98 9.85 21.79 19.69
N ILE A 99 10.05 20.48 19.58
CA ILE A 99 11.20 19.90 18.89
C ILE A 99 10.71 19.29 17.57
N TYR A 100 11.25 19.77 16.46
CA TYR A 100 11.06 19.18 15.14
C TYR A 100 12.27 18.33 14.80
N HIS A 101 12.03 17.06 14.50
CA HIS A 101 13.05 16.14 14.01
C HIS A 101 12.77 15.84 12.55
N HIS A 102 13.62 16.37 11.67
CA HIS A 102 13.59 16.13 10.25
C HIS A 102 14.39 14.86 9.99
N HIS A 103 13.69 13.75 9.71
CA HIS A 103 14.30 12.46 9.41
C HIS A 103 13.87 11.98 8.02
N GLY A 104 14.78 12.09 7.07
CA GLY A 104 14.50 11.92 5.66
C GLY A 104 13.40 12.89 5.19
N LEU A 105 12.38 12.35 4.53
CA LEU A 105 11.23 13.12 4.03
C LEU A 105 10.11 13.31 5.07
N VAL A 106 10.31 12.86 6.31
CA VAL A 106 9.29 12.90 7.37
C VAL A 106 9.76 13.84 8.48
N THR A 107 8.86 14.74 8.90
CA THR A 107 9.09 15.59 10.08
C THR A 107 8.31 15.03 11.25
N HIS A 108 9.00 14.72 12.35
CA HIS A 108 8.39 14.35 13.62
C HIS A 108 8.33 15.58 14.52
N THR A 109 7.19 15.78 15.18
CA THR A 109 7.00 16.93 16.09
C THR A 109 6.80 16.43 17.51
N TYR A 110 7.62 16.93 18.44
CA TYR A 110 7.54 16.62 19.86
C TYR A 110 7.19 17.87 20.67
N ASN A 111 5.96 17.91 21.17
CA ASN A 111 5.45 19.02 22.02
C ASN A 111 5.76 18.82 23.51
N SER A 112 6.57 17.83 23.87
CA SER A 112 6.85 17.51 25.27
C SER A 112 8.21 16.83 25.41
N LYS A 113 8.94 17.21 26.46
CA LYS A 113 10.26 16.68 26.83
C LYS A 113 10.26 15.16 26.97
N SER A 114 9.22 14.61 27.58
CA SER A 114 9.09 13.16 27.80
C SER A 114 8.84 12.40 26.50
N LYS A 115 8.05 12.97 25.57
CA LYS A 115 7.82 12.38 24.24
C LYS A 115 9.12 12.35 23.42
N PHE A 116 9.87 13.45 23.44
CA PHE A 116 11.17 13.54 22.80
C PHE A 116 12.15 12.50 23.36
N LEU A 117 12.33 12.47 24.69
CA LEU A 117 13.21 11.50 25.36
C LEU A 117 12.87 10.06 25.02
N ARG A 118 11.58 9.69 25.11
CA ARG A 118 11.15 8.33 24.77
C ARG A 118 11.45 8.01 23.31
N SER A 119 11.16 8.93 22.39
CA SER A 119 11.38 8.71 20.97
C SER A 119 12.86 8.54 20.63
N GLU A 120 13.73 9.32 21.27
CA GLU A 120 15.18 9.25 21.03
C GLU A 120 15.80 7.99 21.65
N VAL A 121 15.43 7.64 22.89
CA VAL A 121 15.91 6.42 23.57
C VAL A 121 15.46 5.16 22.82
N THR A 122 14.20 5.12 22.37
CA THR A 122 13.65 3.94 21.69
C THR A 122 13.90 3.92 20.18
N ARG A 123 14.39 5.03 19.60
CA ARG A 123 14.56 5.23 18.15
C ARG A 123 13.29 4.94 17.32
N LEU A 124 12.11 5.06 17.93
CA LEU A 124 10.82 4.77 17.29
C LEU A 124 10.56 5.63 16.05
N TYR A 125 11.17 6.80 15.95
CA TYR A 125 11.06 7.68 14.79
C TYR A 125 11.50 6.98 13.49
N LYS A 126 12.48 6.05 13.54
CA LYS A 126 12.93 5.29 12.36
C LYS A 126 11.84 4.36 11.84
N VAL A 127 11.16 3.67 12.75
CA VAL A 127 10.06 2.74 12.43
C VAL A 127 8.87 3.51 11.88
N VAL A 128 8.51 4.64 12.52
CA VAL A 128 7.41 5.51 12.05
C VAL A 128 7.73 6.08 10.67
N SER A 129 8.96 6.55 10.44
CA SER A 129 9.39 7.06 9.14
C SER A 129 9.32 5.99 8.07
N LEU A 130 9.84 4.78 8.35
CA LEU A 130 9.76 3.65 7.44
C LEU A 130 8.31 3.28 7.13
N TYR A 131 7.43 3.26 8.13
CA TYR A 131 6.00 2.97 7.95
C TYR A 131 5.32 4.01 7.05
N VAL A 132 5.52 5.30 7.32
CA VAL A 132 4.92 6.40 6.53
C VAL A 132 5.41 6.34 5.08
N LEU A 133 6.72 6.17 4.86
CA LEU A 133 7.28 6.05 3.52
C LEU A 133 6.80 4.78 2.79
N SER A 134 6.72 3.66 3.51
CA SER A 134 6.27 2.38 2.95
C SER A 134 4.77 2.40 2.61
N LYS A 135 3.94 3.06 3.42
CA LYS A 135 2.50 3.20 3.16
C LYS A 135 2.22 3.82 1.79
N GLU A 136 3.05 4.79 1.38
CA GLU A 136 2.92 5.44 0.07
C GLU A 136 3.57 4.65 -1.07
N ALA A 137 4.64 3.90 -0.79
CA ALA A 137 5.38 3.15 -1.79
C ALA A 137 4.73 1.79 -2.14
N ILE A 138 4.18 1.09 -1.15
CA ILE A 138 3.66 -0.28 -1.29
C ILE A 138 2.49 -0.36 -2.30
N PRO A 139 1.45 0.50 -2.24
CA PRO A 139 0.35 0.45 -3.21
C PRO A 139 0.84 0.72 -4.63
N LYS A 140 1.74 1.70 -4.82
CA LYS A 140 2.33 2.03 -6.13
C LYS A 140 3.13 0.86 -6.70
N PHE A 141 3.92 0.17 -5.87
CA PHE A 141 4.72 -0.98 -6.28
C PHE A 141 3.85 -2.19 -6.65
N ILE A 142 2.87 -2.52 -5.81
CA ILE A 142 1.96 -3.65 -6.03
C ILE A 142 1.15 -3.44 -7.31
N ASP A 143 0.59 -2.24 -7.53
CA ASP A 143 -0.28 -2.01 -8.67
C ASP A 143 0.46 -1.79 -10.00
N SER A 144 1.72 -1.33 -9.97
CA SER A 144 2.55 -1.20 -11.18
C SER A 144 3.03 -2.56 -11.72
N ASN A 145 3.31 -3.51 -10.83
CA ASN A 145 3.86 -4.83 -11.19
C ASN A 145 2.82 -5.92 -11.41
N LYS A 146 1.55 -5.72 -11.03
CA LYS A 146 0.49 -6.66 -11.36
C LYS A 146 0.39 -6.82 -12.89
N PRO A 147 0.58 -8.04 -13.44
CA PRO A 147 0.40 -8.28 -14.86
C PRO A 147 -1.04 -7.93 -15.23
N LEU A 148 -1.17 -7.06 -16.22
CA LEU A 148 -2.48 -6.59 -16.65
C LEU A 148 -3.26 -7.78 -17.21
N LYS A 149 -4.33 -8.19 -16.51
CA LYS A 149 -5.34 -9.06 -17.12
C LYS A 149 -5.91 -8.29 -18.32
N LYS A 150 -5.52 -8.77 -19.50
CA LYS A 150 -5.99 -8.28 -20.80
C LYS A 150 -7.52 -8.21 -20.76
N PRO A 151 -8.14 -7.06 -21.11
CA PRO A 151 -9.60 -6.98 -21.12
C PRO A 151 -10.12 -7.99 -22.15
N ASP A 152 -11.01 -8.86 -21.67
CA ASP A 152 -11.73 -9.84 -22.45
C ASP A 152 -13.00 -9.19 -23.02
N ARG A 153 -13.39 -9.56 -24.23
CA ARG A 153 -14.57 -8.99 -24.91
C ARG A 153 -15.84 -9.25 -24.10
N ILE A 154 -15.96 -10.44 -23.52
CA ILE A 154 -17.08 -10.84 -22.66
C ILE A 154 -17.20 -9.91 -21.45
N LYS A 155 -16.08 -9.64 -20.76
CA LYS A 155 -16.09 -8.76 -19.59
C LYS A 155 -16.47 -7.32 -19.91
N ILE A 156 -16.06 -6.82 -21.08
CA ILE A 156 -16.46 -5.49 -21.53
C ILE A 156 -17.96 -5.47 -21.81
N LEU A 157 -18.50 -6.47 -22.48
CA LEU A 157 -19.94 -6.59 -22.72
C LEU A 157 -20.75 -6.66 -21.42
N GLU A 158 -20.30 -7.46 -20.43
CA GLU A 158 -20.90 -7.51 -19.09
C GLU A 158 -20.85 -6.15 -18.37
N THR A 159 -19.74 -5.44 -18.51
CA THR A 159 -19.58 -4.11 -17.91
C THR A 159 -20.53 -3.11 -18.54
N ILE A 160 -20.66 -3.13 -19.87
CA ILE A 160 -21.58 -2.27 -20.60
C ILE A 160 -23.02 -2.56 -20.19
N ASP A 161 -23.42 -3.84 -20.20
CA ASP A 161 -24.75 -4.30 -19.79
C ASP A 161 -25.12 -3.76 -18.40
N LYS A 162 -24.25 -4.00 -17.40
CA LYS A 162 -24.39 -3.46 -16.05
C LYS A 162 -24.49 -1.93 -16.00
N MET A 163 -23.70 -1.23 -16.82
CA MET A 163 -23.75 0.23 -16.87
C MET A 163 -25.07 0.75 -17.46
N THR A 164 -25.71 -0.02 -18.35
CA THR A 164 -26.94 0.35 -19.07
C THR A 164 -28.22 -0.24 -18.49
N GLU A 165 -28.13 -1.17 -17.54
CA GLU A 165 -29.27 -1.85 -16.89
C GLU A 165 -30.33 -0.85 -16.38
N ASN A 166 -29.89 0.20 -15.69
CA ASN A 166 -30.76 1.23 -15.14
C ASN A 166 -30.97 2.43 -16.08
N SER A 167 -30.28 2.48 -17.22
CA SER A 167 -30.27 3.63 -18.13
C SER A 167 -29.93 3.18 -19.55
N PRO A 168 -30.93 2.74 -20.34
CA PRO A 168 -30.70 2.17 -21.67
C PRO A 168 -30.05 3.15 -22.67
N LEU A 169 -30.27 4.45 -22.49
CA LEU A 169 -29.72 5.52 -23.33
C LEU A 169 -28.43 6.14 -22.76
N LYS A 170 -27.78 5.47 -21.80
CA LYS A 170 -26.56 5.98 -21.18
C LYS A 170 -25.42 6.01 -22.20
N GLU A 171 -24.78 7.16 -22.29
CA GLU A 171 -23.60 7.36 -23.12
C GLU A 171 -22.38 6.66 -22.51
N LEU A 172 -21.73 5.83 -23.33
CA LEU A 172 -20.57 5.02 -22.96
C LEU A 172 -19.32 5.63 -23.59
N THR A 173 -18.27 5.78 -22.80
CA THR A 173 -16.96 6.23 -23.28
C THR A 173 -15.91 5.18 -22.92
N SER A 174 -14.81 5.13 -23.67
CA SER A 174 -13.69 4.23 -23.33
C SER A 174 -13.15 4.45 -21.92
N SER A 175 -13.22 5.69 -21.42
CA SER A 175 -12.84 6.02 -20.04
C SER A 175 -13.84 5.49 -19.03
N SER A 176 -15.14 5.74 -19.21
CA SER A 176 -16.17 5.30 -18.26
C SER A 176 -16.24 3.77 -18.16
N VAL A 177 -16.16 3.07 -19.30
CA VAL A 177 -16.13 1.59 -19.32
C VAL A 177 -14.85 1.06 -18.67
N SER A 178 -13.69 1.68 -18.94
CA SER A 178 -12.43 1.28 -18.31
C SER A 178 -12.42 1.52 -16.80
N ASP A 179 -12.99 2.64 -16.34
CA ASP A 179 -12.99 3.00 -14.93
C ASP A 179 -13.99 2.10 -14.15
N GLU A 180 -15.13 1.71 -14.74
CA GLU A 180 -16.05 0.70 -14.17
C GLU A 180 -15.41 -0.70 -14.13
N LEU A 181 -14.75 -1.13 -15.21
CA LEU A 181 -14.15 -2.48 -15.32
C LEU A 181 -13.01 -2.71 -14.30
N TYR A 182 -12.25 -1.67 -13.96
CA TYR A 182 -11.06 -1.78 -13.12
C TYR A 182 -11.16 -1.05 -11.77
N GLY A 183 -12.24 -0.29 -11.53
CA GLY A 183 -12.47 0.49 -10.33
C GLY A 183 -11.62 1.77 -10.23
N MET A 184 -11.93 2.58 -9.21
CA MET A 184 -11.33 3.91 -8.98
C MET A 184 -9.80 3.89 -8.79
N TRP A 185 -9.27 2.84 -8.13
CA TRP A 185 -7.82 2.67 -7.90
C TRP A 185 -7.03 2.43 -9.19
N SER A 186 -7.70 2.01 -10.27
CA SER A 186 -7.08 1.79 -11.57
C SER A 186 -6.49 3.06 -12.19
N THR A 187 -6.92 4.23 -11.72
CA THR A 187 -6.43 5.54 -12.16
C THR A 187 -4.95 5.77 -11.87
N LEU A 188 -4.43 5.14 -10.80
CA LEU A 188 -3.04 5.28 -10.34
C LEU A 188 -2.05 4.35 -11.06
N ASN A 189 -2.53 3.47 -11.94
CA ASN A 189 -1.68 2.53 -12.64
C ASN A 189 -0.99 3.19 -13.85
N SER A 190 0.34 3.07 -13.93
CA SER A 190 1.16 3.63 -15.02
C SER A 190 0.73 3.17 -16.42
N LYS A 191 0.08 2.00 -16.54
CA LYS A 191 -0.37 1.43 -17.82
C LYS A 191 -1.84 1.76 -18.14
N ARG A 192 -2.44 2.77 -17.50
CA ARG A 192 -3.83 3.20 -17.74
C ARG A 192 -4.10 3.56 -19.20
N ALA A 193 -3.19 4.30 -19.85
CA ALA A 193 -3.35 4.73 -21.25
C ALA A 193 -3.49 3.53 -22.20
N VAL A 194 -2.64 2.51 -22.02
CA VAL A 194 -2.66 1.27 -22.82
C VAL A 194 -4.00 0.52 -22.64
N ARG A 195 -4.54 0.48 -21.42
CA ARG A 195 -5.84 -0.14 -21.14
C ARG A 195 -6.99 0.62 -21.80
N LYS A 196 -7.03 1.94 -21.65
CA LYS A 196 -8.06 2.78 -22.29
C LYS A 196 -8.07 2.61 -23.81
N ASN A 197 -6.89 2.63 -24.44
CA ASN A 197 -6.77 2.41 -25.89
C ASN A 197 -7.25 1.02 -26.31
N ARG A 198 -7.04 0.00 -25.48
CA ARG A 198 -7.54 -1.33 -25.76
C ARG A 198 -9.06 -1.45 -25.58
N VAL A 199 -9.61 -0.88 -24.51
CA VAL A 199 -11.07 -0.81 -24.32
C VAL A 199 -11.69 -0.07 -25.50
N LYS A 200 -11.12 1.05 -25.94
CA LYS A 200 -11.56 1.80 -27.13
C LYS A 200 -11.63 0.91 -28.37
N ARG A 201 -10.56 0.17 -28.69
CA ARG A 201 -10.56 -0.76 -29.85
C ARG A 201 -11.61 -1.85 -29.76
N ILE A 202 -11.90 -2.34 -28.56
CA ILE A 202 -12.96 -3.34 -28.37
C ILE A 202 -14.34 -2.69 -28.56
N LEU A 203 -14.56 -1.47 -28.06
CA LEU A 203 -15.79 -0.73 -28.31
C LEU A 203 -15.99 -0.42 -29.80
N GLU A 204 -14.95 0.00 -30.50
CA GLU A 204 -14.96 0.20 -31.96
C GLU A 204 -15.33 -1.09 -32.69
N SER A 205 -14.72 -2.23 -32.32
CA SER A 205 -15.07 -3.54 -32.86
C SER A 205 -16.53 -3.93 -32.58
N LEU A 206 -17.10 -3.60 -31.41
CA LEU A 206 -18.50 -3.84 -31.08
C LEU A 206 -19.48 -2.92 -31.83
N VAL A 207 -19.02 -1.77 -32.31
CA VAL A 207 -19.81 -0.96 -33.24
C VAL A 207 -19.85 -1.64 -34.61
N GLU A 208 -18.72 -2.14 -35.09
CA GLU A 208 -18.61 -2.85 -36.37
C GLU A 208 -19.47 -4.12 -36.40
N SER A 209 -19.48 -4.91 -35.32
CA SER A 209 -20.34 -6.09 -35.21
C SER A 209 -21.80 -5.77 -34.83
N GLY A 210 -22.13 -4.51 -34.54
CA GLY A 210 -23.50 -3.99 -34.40
C GLY A 210 -24.14 -4.14 -33.02
N GLU A 211 -23.39 -4.55 -32.00
CA GLU A 211 -23.82 -4.58 -30.59
C GLU A 211 -23.91 -3.17 -30.00
N LEU A 212 -23.13 -2.23 -30.54
CA LEU A 212 -23.14 -0.81 -30.18
C LEU A 212 -23.49 0.08 -31.38
N SER A 213 -23.87 1.32 -31.12
CA SER A 213 -23.86 2.42 -32.10
C SER A 213 -22.90 3.51 -31.65
N ALA A 214 -22.08 4.01 -32.57
CA ALA A 214 -21.35 5.24 -32.34
C ALA A 214 -22.30 6.43 -32.50
N LYS A 215 -22.38 7.28 -31.47
CA LYS A 215 -22.99 8.61 -31.58
C LYS A 215 -21.97 9.59 -32.15
N ASP A 216 -20.74 9.52 -31.63
CA ASP A 216 -19.56 10.29 -32.04
C ASP A 216 -18.30 9.39 -32.00
N SER A 217 -17.13 9.92 -32.40
CA SER A 217 -15.85 9.18 -32.37
C SER A 217 -15.40 8.69 -30.98
N PHE A 218 -16.03 9.15 -29.91
CA PHE A 218 -15.66 8.84 -28.52
C PHE A 218 -16.83 8.29 -27.68
N THR A 219 -18.05 8.33 -28.21
CA THR A 219 -19.28 8.09 -27.47
C THR A 219 -20.10 6.99 -28.14
N PHE A 220 -20.48 6.00 -27.34
CA PHE A 220 -21.17 4.78 -27.79
C PHE A 220 -22.50 4.62 -27.05
N LEU A 221 -23.47 4.02 -27.71
CA LEU A 221 -24.77 3.63 -27.16
C LEU A 221 -24.97 2.13 -27.33
N ALA A 222 -25.51 1.48 -26.31
CA ALA A 222 -25.82 0.05 -26.35
C ALA A 222 -27.06 -0.23 -27.20
N LYS A 223 -27.06 -1.35 -27.94
CA LYS A 223 -28.22 -1.86 -28.69
C LYS A 223 -28.68 -3.19 -28.11
N GLY A 224 -29.92 -3.59 -28.40
CA GLY A 224 -30.45 -4.91 -27.99
C GLY A 224 -29.63 -6.11 -28.47
N LYS A 225 -28.91 -5.99 -29.59
CA LYS A 225 -27.98 -7.03 -30.10
C LYS A 225 -26.86 -7.36 -29.10
N LEU A 226 -26.50 -6.42 -28.21
CA LEU A 226 -25.53 -6.63 -27.15
C LEU A 226 -25.93 -7.79 -26.22
N LEU A 227 -27.20 -7.84 -25.81
CA LEU A 227 -27.71 -8.88 -24.90
C LEU A 227 -27.62 -10.27 -25.54
N VAL A 228 -28.11 -10.39 -26.78
CA VAL A 228 -28.06 -11.64 -27.55
C VAL A 228 -26.62 -12.13 -27.71
N THR A 229 -25.71 -11.21 -28.03
CA THR A 229 -24.29 -11.56 -28.21
C THR A 229 -23.64 -11.95 -26.89
N LEU A 230 -23.98 -11.27 -25.80
CA LEU A 230 -23.46 -11.56 -24.47
C LEU A 230 -23.90 -12.94 -23.99
N GLU A 231 -25.18 -13.28 -24.14
CA GLU A 231 -25.72 -14.60 -23.80
C GLU A 231 -25.04 -15.70 -24.60
N HIS A 232 -24.91 -15.51 -25.92
CA HIS A 232 -24.25 -16.47 -26.80
C HIS A 232 -22.79 -16.71 -26.40
N LEU A 233 -22.02 -15.64 -26.18
CA LEU A 233 -20.61 -15.76 -25.78
C LEU A 233 -20.45 -16.39 -24.38
N LYS A 234 -21.36 -16.12 -23.44
CA LYS A 234 -21.37 -16.78 -22.13
C LYS A 234 -21.63 -18.27 -22.26
N GLU A 235 -22.57 -18.66 -23.13
CA GLU A 235 -22.89 -20.05 -23.38
C GLU A 235 -21.73 -20.78 -24.06
N GLU A 236 -21.12 -20.20 -25.09
CA GLU A 236 -19.95 -20.76 -25.76
C GLU A 236 -18.78 -20.96 -24.79
N LYS A 237 -18.52 -19.96 -23.94
CA LYS A 237 -17.50 -20.06 -22.90
C LYS A 237 -17.80 -21.18 -21.90
N ALA A 238 -19.05 -21.28 -21.45
CA ALA A 238 -19.46 -22.36 -20.55
C ALA A 238 -19.31 -23.75 -21.21
N ARG A 239 -19.61 -23.87 -22.52
CA ARG A 239 -19.36 -25.12 -23.27
C ARG A 239 -17.88 -25.43 -23.37
N GLN A 240 -17.04 -24.42 -23.65
CA GLN A 240 -15.60 -24.59 -23.73
C GLN A 240 -15.01 -25.02 -22.37
N ASP A 241 -15.39 -24.37 -21.27
CA ASP A 241 -14.94 -24.71 -19.92
C ASP A 241 -15.33 -26.16 -19.55
N ARG A 242 -16.54 -26.59 -19.93
CA ARG A 242 -16.98 -28.00 -19.78
C ARG A 242 -16.14 -28.95 -20.64
N ALA A 243 -15.85 -28.59 -21.90
CA ALA A 243 -15.03 -29.42 -22.78
C ALA A 243 -13.59 -29.55 -22.26
N GLU A 244 -12.98 -28.47 -21.77
CA GLU A 244 -11.63 -28.46 -21.22
C GLU A 244 -11.54 -29.30 -19.94
N SER A 245 -12.49 -29.12 -19.02
CA SER A 245 -12.56 -29.93 -17.79
C SER A 245 -12.76 -31.42 -18.10
N ASN A 246 -13.63 -31.76 -19.06
CA ASN A 246 -13.81 -33.13 -19.54
C ASN A 246 -12.53 -33.68 -20.17
N ALA A 247 -11.81 -32.89 -20.97
CA ALA A 247 -10.56 -33.30 -21.59
C ALA A 247 -9.44 -33.55 -20.56
N ILE A 248 -9.37 -32.72 -19.51
CA ILE A 248 -8.44 -32.92 -18.39
C ILE A 248 -8.76 -34.22 -17.65
N TRP A 249 -10.04 -34.48 -17.37
CA TRP A 249 -10.48 -35.71 -16.74
C TRP A 249 -10.21 -36.95 -17.61
N MET A 250 -10.52 -36.87 -18.90
CA MET A 250 -10.18 -37.95 -19.84
C MET A 250 -8.68 -38.23 -19.84
N ARG A 251 -7.82 -37.19 -19.92
CA ARG A 251 -6.37 -37.38 -19.88
C ARG A 251 -5.91 -38.07 -18.59
N ARG A 252 -6.46 -37.68 -17.44
CA ARG A 252 -6.15 -38.30 -16.13
C ARG A 252 -6.58 -39.77 -16.11
N LEU A 253 -7.79 -40.07 -16.59
CA LEU A 253 -8.31 -41.44 -16.67
C LEU A 253 -7.49 -42.30 -17.62
N THR A 254 -7.07 -41.77 -18.77
CA THR A 254 -6.20 -42.47 -19.72
C THR A 254 -4.86 -42.83 -19.08
N VAL A 255 -4.24 -41.92 -18.32
CA VAL A 255 -2.98 -42.20 -17.61
C VAL A 255 -3.18 -43.35 -16.60
N ILE A 256 -4.26 -43.32 -15.83
CA ILE A 256 -4.58 -44.40 -14.88
C ILE A 256 -4.75 -45.73 -15.61
N LEU A 257 -5.49 -45.75 -16.73
CA LEU A 257 -5.70 -46.95 -17.55
C LEU A 257 -4.41 -47.51 -18.16
N VAL A 258 -3.51 -46.63 -18.62
CA VAL A 258 -2.20 -47.07 -19.14
C VAL A 258 -1.39 -47.71 -18.02
N ILE A 259 -1.38 -47.12 -16.82
CA ILE A 259 -0.69 -47.69 -15.66
C ILE A 259 -1.27 -49.06 -15.31
N THR A 260 -2.60 -49.20 -15.20
CA THR A 260 -3.23 -50.49 -14.88
C THR A 260 -2.99 -51.53 -15.97
N ALA A 261 -3.01 -51.16 -17.25
CA ALA A 261 -2.69 -52.06 -18.36
C ALA A 261 -1.22 -52.53 -18.34
N LEU A 262 -0.27 -51.66 -17.94
CA LEU A 262 1.14 -52.03 -17.77
C LEU A 262 1.34 -53.05 -16.63
N PHE A 263 0.58 -52.93 -15.55
CA PHE A 263 0.56 -53.92 -14.47
C PHE A 263 -0.11 -55.24 -14.90
N GLN A 264 -1.26 -55.17 -15.58
CA GLN A 264 -2.01 -56.36 -16.03
C GLN A 264 -1.29 -57.16 -17.12
N SER A 265 -0.60 -56.49 -18.03
CA SER A 265 0.15 -57.14 -19.12
C SER A 265 1.44 -57.83 -18.66
N GLY A 266 1.84 -57.66 -17.40
CA GLY A 266 3.07 -58.23 -16.86
C GLY A 266 4.34 -57.59 -17.42
N LEU A 267 4.23 -56.45 -18.11
CA LEU A 267 5.35 -55.67 -18.64
C LEU A 267 6.19 -55.05 -17.51
N VAL A 268 5.55 -54.74 -16.38
CA VAL A 268 6.22 -54.38 -15.13
C VAL A 268 6.21 -55.61 -14.22
N ARG A 269 7.25 -56.45 -14.31
CA ARG A 269 7.49 -57.50 -13.32
C ARG A 269 8.06 -56.85 -12.06
N THR A 270 7.19 -56.52 -11.11
CA THR A 270 7.65 -56.24 -9.75
C THR A 270 8.16 -57.56 -9.17
N THR A 271 9.41 -57.57 -8.70
CA THR A 271 10.03 -58.73 -8.04
C THR A 271 9.34 -59.12 -6.72
N HIS A 272 8.41 -58.29 -6.24
CA HIS A 272 7.41 -58.66 -5.25
C HIS A 272 6.03 -58.76 -5.92
N PHE A 273 5.38 -59.90 -5.71
CA PHE A 273 3.92 -60.00 -5.67
C PHE A 273 3.41 -59.08 -4.55
N SER A 274 3.37 -57.78 -4.79
CA SER A 274 2.59 -56.86 -3.97
C SER A 274 1.15 -57.06 -4.38
N SER A 275 0.37 -57.69 -3.51
CA SER A 275 -1.08 -57.77 -3.56
C SER A 275 -1.66 -56.40 -3.91
N ILE A 276 -2.09 -56.23 -5.17
CA ILE A 276 -2.77 -55.02 -5.65
C ILE A 276 -4.12 -54.80 -4.92
N ASP A 277 -4.53 -55.76 -4.08
CA ASP A 277 -5.69 -55.71 -3.19
C ASP A 277 -5.76 -54.41 -2.38
N TRP A 278 -4.63 -53.91 -1.85
CA TRP A 278 -4.63 -52.68 -1.05
C TRP A 278 -5.00 -51.44 -1.89
N LEU A 279 -4.57 -51.39 -3.15
CA LEU A 279 -4.84 -50.30 -4.08
C LEU A 279 -6.26 -50.40 -4.66
N MET A 280 -6.74 -51.62 -4.89
CA MET A 280 -8.12 -51.87 -5.30
C MET A 280 -9.12 -51.54 -4.19
N GLN A 281 -8.78 -51.84 -2.92
CA GLN A 281 -9.58 -51.42 -1.76
C GLN A 281 -9.70 -49.90 -1.71
N TYR A 282 -8.56 -49.19 -1.85
CA TYR A 282 -8.55 -47.74 -1.82
C TYR A 282 -9.36 -47.10 -2.96
N LEU A 283 -9.29 -47.66 -4.17
CA LEU A 283 -10.10 -47.22 -5.31
C LEU A 283 -11.60 -47.50 -5.10
N LEU A 284 -11.96 -48.65 -4.55
CA LEU A 284 -13.35 -49.00 -4.24
C LEU A 284 -13.94 -48.12 -3.14
N GLU A 285 -13.15 -47.78 -2.12
CA GLU A 285 -13.53 -46.82 -1.09
C GLU A 285 -13.77 -45.44 -1.69
N LEU A 286 -12.89 -44.97 -2.57
CA LEU A 286 -13.05 -43.70 -3.28
C LEU A 286 -14.32 -43.66 -4.13
N VAL A 287 -14.61 -44.75 -4.86
CA VAL A 287 -15.84 -44.88 -5.67
C VAL A 287 -17.08 -44.85 -4.77
N ASN A 288 -17.06 -45.54 -3.63
CA ASN A 288 -18.17 -45.52 -2.68
C ASN A 288 -18.38 -44.13 -2.05
N LEU A 289 -17.30 -43.42 -1.74
CA LEU A 289 -17.35 -42.08 -1.16
C LEU A 289 -17.94 -41.07 -2.16
N VAL A 290 -17.54 -41.16 -3.44
CA VAL A 290 -18.15 -40.37 -4.52
C VAL A 290 -19.62 -40.74 -4.72
N LYS A 291 -19.99 -42.02 -4.64
CA LYS A 291 -21.38 -42.48 -4.79
C LYS A 291 -22.28 -41.98 -3.66
N VAL A 292 -21.78 -41.92 -2.42
CA VAL A 292 -22.46 -41.33 -1.27
C VAL A 292 -22.61 -39.82 -1.43
N TRP A 293 -21.57 -39.15 -1.90
CA TRP A 293 -21.59 -37.70 -2.14
C TRP A 293 -22.58 -37.30 -3.24
N VAL A 294 -22.66 -38.07 -4.33
CA VAL A 294 -23.65 -37.87 -5.40
C VAL A 294 -25.08 -38.11 -4.88
N LYS A 295 -25.30 -39.13 -4.05
CA LYS A 295 -26.60 -39.39 -3.42
C LYS A 295 -27.02 -38.36 -2.38
N SER A 296 -26.10 -37.55 -1.85
CA SER A 296 -26.42 -36.48 -0.89
C SER A 296 -26.69 -35.12 -1.55
N ILE A 297 -26.56 -35.05 -2.88
CA ILE A 297 -26.75 -33.82 -3.68
C ILE A 297 -28.09 -33.84 -4.44
N ASP A 298 -28.73 -35.01 -4.56
CA ASP A 298 -30.17 -35.15 -4.87
C ASP A 298 -31.02 -35.03 -3.59
#